data_AF-A0A819H6D8-F1
#
_entry.id   AF-A0A819H6D8-F1
#
_cell.length_a   1.000
_cell.length_b   1.000
_cell.length_c   1.000
_cell.angle_alpha   90.00
_cell.angle_beta   90.00
_cell.angle_gamma   90.00
#
_symmetry.space_group_name_H-M   'P 1'
#
loop_
_entity.id
_entity.type
_entity.pdbx_description
1 polymer ?
#
loop_
_entity_poly.entity_id
_entity_poly.type
_entity_poly.pdbx_seq_one_letter_code
_entity_poly.pdbx_strand_id
1 'polypeptide(L)'
;MKRSTIYNTIKRYKKYKTTEDLLRSGRPVKLNNNQVAGLVRKINNKAGVSQRRFAKHYNVSQATISRTINKRTNIRKYKREKASKHSNDQQQRAQKNLWSTVPSNFKQLFHRYER
;
A
#
# COMPACT_ATOMS: atom_id res chain seq x y z
N MET A 1 -18.38 -22.63 -39.77
CA MET A 1 -17.22 -21.85 -39.27
C MET A 1 -16.80 -20.85 -40.33
N LYS A 2 -16.49 -19.58 -39.99
CA LYS A 2 -16.15 -18.55 -41.00
C LYS A 2 -14.76 -18.83 -41.59
N ARG A 3 -14.58 -18.59 -42.90
CA ARG A 3 -13.27 -18.75 -43.59
C ARG A 3 -12.15 -17.96 -42.90
N SER A 4 -12.44 -16.75 -42.43
CA SER A 4 -11.48 -15.91 -41.69
C SER A 4 -10.96 -16.58 -40.42
N THR A 5 -11.79 -17.34 -39.71
CA THR A 5 -11.39 -18.12 -38.53
C THR A 5 -10.38 -19.20 -38.90
N ILE A 6 -10.62 -19.95 -39.98
CA ILE A 6 -9.70 -21.00 -40.47
C ILE A 6 -8.33 -20.40 -40.78
N TYR A 7 -8.28 -19.30 -41.54
CA TYR A 7 -7.03 -18.63 -41.87
C TYR A 7 -6.30 -18.08 -40.64
N ASN A 8 -7.02 -17.50 -39.68
CA ASN A 8 -6.43 -17.00 -38.44
C ASN A 8 -5.84 -18.13 -37.58
N THR A 9 -6.50 -19.28 -37.51
CA THR A 9 -5.99 -20.47 -36.81
C THR A 9 -4.73 -21.00 -37.49
N ILE A 10 -4.73 -21.17 -38.82
CA ILE A 10 -3.54 -21.62 -39.58
C ILE A 10 -2.38 -20.62 -39.40
N LYS A 11 -2.64 -19.32 -39.49
CA LYS A 11 -1.63 -18.26 -39.30
C LYS A 11 -1.02 -18.31 -37.89
N ARG A 12 -1.86 -18.53 -36.87
CA ARG A 12 -1.42 -18.64 -35.46
C ARG A 12 -0.56 -19.87 -35.26
N TYR A 13 -0.97 -21.03 -35.79
CA TYR A 13 -0.20 -22.27 -35.73
C TYR A 13 1.14 -22.14 -36.43
N LYS A 14 1.19 -21.53 -37.63
CA LYS A 14 2.44 -21.29 -38.34
C LYS A 14 3.43 -20.43 -37.53
N LYS A 15 2.95 -19.42 -36.82
CA LYS A 15 3.79 -18.47 -36.06
C LYS A 15 4.19 -18.95 -34.67
N TYR A 16 3.25 -19.52 -33.92
CA TYR A 16 3.42 -19.82 -32.50
C TYR A 16 3.35 -21.32 -32.19
N LYS A 17 3.15 -22.18 -33.20
CA LYS A 17 2.98 -23.64 -33.06
C LYS A 17 1.88 -24.05 -32.08
N THR A 18 0.87 -23.19 -31.94
CA THR A 18 -0.30 -23.43 -31.09
C THR A 18 -1.58 -23.02 -31.79
N THR A 19 -2.65 -23.78 -31.54
CA THR A 19 -4.02 -23.46 -31.95
C THR A 19 -4.79 -22.73 -30.86
N GLU A 20 -4.27 -22.72 -29.62
CA GLU A 20 -4.89 -22.07 -28.47
C GLU A 20 -5.02 -20.55 -28.66
N ASP A 21 -6.00 -19.96 -27.99
CA ASP A 21 -6.14 -18.51 -27.94
C ASP A 21 -5.00 -17.89 -27.13
N LEU A 22 -4.27 -16.97 -27.77
CA LEU A 22 -3.19 -16.24 -27.13
C LEU A 22 -3.77 -15.24 -26.12
N LEU A 23 -3.01 -15.03 -25.04
CA LEU A 23 -3.30 -13.99 -24.08
C LEU A 23 -3.35 -12.64 -24.80
N ARG A 24 -4.49 -11.97 -24.69
CA ARG A 24 -4.65 -10.62 -25.23
C ARG A 24 -3.88 -9.64 -24.35
N SER A 25 -3.32 -8.60 -24.97
CA SER A 25 -2.78 -7.48 -24.21
C SER A 25 -3.90 -6.83 -23.40
N GLY A 26 -3.71 -6.79 -22.08
CA GLY A 26 -4.63 -6.13 -21.17
C GLY A 26 -4.47 -4.62 -21.18
N ARG A 27 -5.34 -3.93 -20.43
CA ARG A 27 -5.22 -2.48 -20.22
C ARG A 27 -3.90 -2.15 -19.51
N PRO A 28 -3.18 -1.09 -19.92
CA PRO A 28 -2.00 -0.61 -19.21
C PRO A 28 -2.27 -0.33 -17.73
N VAL A 29 -1.30 -0.68 -16.88
CA VAL A 29 -1.40 -0.50 -15.42
C VAL A 29 -0.97 0.92 -15.04
N LYS A 30 -1.69 1.54 -14.09
CA LYS A 30 -1.42 2.93 -13.63
C LYS A 30 -0.10 3.12 -12.87
N LEU A 31 0.52 2.03 -12.40
CA LEU A 31 1.80 2.07 -11.68
C LEU A 31 2.78 1.14 -12.38
N ASN A 32 3.97 1.65 -12.69
CA ASN A 32 5.07 0.85 -13.19
C ASN A 32 5.67 -0.04 -12.07
N ASN A 33 6.30 -1.15 -12.44
CA ASN A 33 6.96 -2.08 -11.53
C ASN A 33 7.95 -1.38 -10.59
N ASN A 34 8.72 -0.40 -11.08
CA ASN A 34 9.66 0.37 -10.24
C ASN A 34 8.93 1.21 -9.17
N GLN A 35 7.80 1.82 -9.55
CA GLN A 35 6.98 2.59 -8.61
C GLN A 35 6.35 1.67 -7.56
N VAL A 36 5.91 0.48 -7.97
CA VAL A 36 5.37 -0.55 -7.07
C VAL A 36 6.44 -1.02 -6.08
N ALA A 37 7.65 -1.34 -6.54
CA ALA A 37 8.76 -1.74 -5.67
C ALA A 37 9.12 -0.63 -4.66
N GLY A 38 9.20 0.62 -5.14
CA GLY A 38 9.44 1.78 -4.26
C GLY A 38 8.33 2.00 -3.24
N LEU A 39 7.07 1.79 -3.62
CA LEU A 39 5.91 1.88 -2.72
C LEU A 39 5.99 0.80 -1.62
N VAL A 40 6.27 -0.45 -1.99
CA VAL A 40 6.39 -1.56 -1.02
C VAL A 40 7.52 -1.29 -0.03
N ARG A 41 8.70 -0.85 -0.51
CA ARG A 41 9.83 -0.50 0.36
C ARG A 41 9.48 0.62 1.34
N LYS A 42 8.83 1.69 0.87
CA LYS A 42 8.43 2.83 1.71
C LYS A 42 7.40 2.42 2.76
N ILE A 43 6.50 1.50 2.45
CA ILE A 43 5.48 1.01 3.37
C ILE A 43 6.06 0.16 4.49
N ASN A 44 7.01 -0.71 4.16
CA ASN A 44 7.67 -1.56 5.16
C ASN A 44 8.54 -0.73 6.12
N ASN A 45 9.15 0.36 5.62
CA ASN A 45 10.13 1.13 6.39
C ASN A 45 9.57 2.42 7.03
N LYS A 46 8.38 2.90 6.64
CA LYS A 46 7.78 4.14 7.17
C LYS A 46 6.43 3.85 7.83
N ALA A 47 6.48 3.53 9.13
CA ALA A 47 5.29 3.60 9.97
C ALA A 47 4.70 5.02 9.91
N GLY A 48 3.37 5.11 9.79
CA GLY A 48 2.65 6.38 9.91
C GLY A 48 2.51 7.27 8.67
N VAL A 49 2.86 6.83 7.45
CA VAL A 49 2.49 7.58 6.22
C VAL A 49 1.16 7.09 5.66
N SER A 50 0.20 8.01 5.47
CA SER A 50 -1.12 7.67 4.94
C SER A 50 -1.07 7.25 3.46
N GLN A 51 -1.95 6.32 3.07
CA GLN A 51 -2.11 5.91 1.67
C GLN A 51 -2.48 7.09 0.76
N ARG A 52 -3.17 8.11 1.28
CA ARG A 52 -3.48 9.36 0.56
C ARG A 52 -2.22 10.14 0.20
N ARG A 53 -1.19 10.17 1.05
CA ARG A 53 0.09 10.82 0.73
C ARG A 53 0.81 10.10 -0.40
N PHE A 54 0.83 8.77 -0.37
CA PHE A 54 1.37 7.97 -1.48
C PHE A 54 0.58 8.18 -2.78
N ALA A 55 -0.74 8.27 -2.70
CA ALA A 55 -1.61 8.55 -3.84
C ALA A 55 -1.24 9.87 -4.54
N LYS A 56 -1.05 10.94 -3.76
CA LYS A 56 -0.55 12.22 -4.29
C LYS A 56 0.84 12.10 -4.91
N HIS A 57 1.77 11.42 -4.23
CA HIS A 57 3.15 11.27 -4.71
C HIS A 57 3.25 10.52 -6.04
N TYR A 58 2.42 9.49 -6.24
CA TYR A 58 2.40 8.70 -7.47
C TYR A 58 1.36 9.18 -8.49
N ASN A 59 0.65 10.29 -8.22
CA ASN A 59 -0.45 10.80 -9.02
C ASN A 59 -1.51 9.75 -9.39
N VAL A 60 -1.93 8.95 -8.41
CA VAL A 60 -2.96 7.91 -8.60
C VAL A 60 -4.02 8.01 -7.51
N SER A 61 -5.15 7.32 -7.71
CA SER A 61 -6.18 7.23 -6.66
C SER A 61 -5.68 6.49 -5.43
N GLN A 62 -6.18 6.86 -4.25
CA GLN A 62 -5.89 6.12 -3.00
C GLN A 62 -6.36 4.65 -3.10
N ALA A 63 -7.44 4.38 -3.83
CA ALA A 63 -7.90 3.01 -4.09
C ALA A 63 -6.88 2.20 -4.91
N THR A 64 -6.19 2.81 -5.87
CA THR A 64 -5.08 2.18 -6.61
C THR A 64 -3.96 1.78 -5.66
N ILE A 65 -3.54 2.70 -4.77
CA ILE A 65 -2.52 2.41 -3.76
C ILE A 65 -2.96 1.24 -2.86
N SER A 66 -4.18 1.27 -2.34
CA SER A 66 -4.71 0.20 -1.47
C SER A 66 -4.74 -1.16 -2.17
N ARG A 67 -5.17 -1.23 -3.43
CA ARG A 67 -5.20 -2.48 -4.21
C ARG A 67 -3.79 -3.02 -4.46
N THR A 68 -2.87 -2.16 -4.88
CA THR A 68 -1.47 -2.53 -5.10
C THR A 68 -0.84 -3.10 -3.84
N ILE A 69 -1.08 -2.44 -2.71
CA ILE A 69 -0.62 -2.87 -1.40
C ILE A 69 -1.15 -4.26 -1.03
N ASN A 70 -2.45 -4.46 -1.12
CA ASN A 70 -3.08 -5.73 -0.75
C ASN A 70 -2.61 -6.88 -1.67
N LYS A 71 -2.33 -6.57 -2.94
CA LYS A 71 -1.84 -7.55 -3.92
C LYS A 71 -0.36 -7.89 -3.73
N ARG A 72 0.47 -6.92 -3.33
CA ARG A 72 1.94 -7.05 -3.31
C ARG A 72 2.52 -7.32 -1.93
N THR A 73 1.76 -7.07 -0.87
CA THR A 73 2.19 -7.32 0.52
C THR A 73 1.19 -8.21 1.22
N ASN A 74 1.66 -9.11 2.08
CA ASN A 74 0.78 -9.91 2.95
C ASN A 74 0.33 -9.14 4.21
N ILE A 75 0.55 -7.82 4.23
CA ILE A 75 0.21 -6.97 5.36
C ILE A 75 -1.26 -6.61 5.25
N ARG A 76 -2.10 -7.24 6.06
CA ARG A 76 -3.50 -6.86 6.18
C ARG A 76 -3.60 -5.40 6.64
N LYS A 77 -4.46 -4.60 6.00
CA LYS A 77 -4.63 -3.15 6.23
C LYS A 77 -4.71 -2.76 7.72
N TYR A 78 -5.34 -3.60 8.54
CA TYR A 78 -5.58 -3.36 9.96
C TYR A 78 -4.39 -3.74 10.87
N LYS A 79 -3.41 -4.49 10.37
CA LYS A 79 -2.16 -4.80 11.09
C LYS A 79 -1.10 -3.71 10.92
N ARG A 80 -1.48 -2.56 10.36
CA ARG A 80 -0.57 -1.42 10.17
C ARG A 80 -0.73 -0.46 11.32
N GLU A 81 0.39 -0.02 11.86
CA GLU A 81 0.42 1.13 12.74
C GLU A 81 -0.22 2.32 12.03
N LYS A 82 -1.28 2.85 12.64
CA LYS A 82 -1.96 4.03 12.10
C LYS A 82 -1.01 5.21 12.21
N ALA A 83 -1.00 6.04 11.18
CA ALA A 83 -0.44 7.37 11.28
C ALA A 83 -1.03 8.06 12.50
N SER A 84 -0.16 8.64 13.33
CA SER A 84 -0.61 9.48 14.43
C SER A 84 -1.50 10.59 13.86
N LYS A 85 -2.63 10.85 14.52
CA LYS A 85 -3.51 11.97 14.12
C LYS A 85 -2.84 13.32 14.35
N HIS A 86 -1.88 13.36 15.26
CA HIS A 86 -1.23 14.56 15.77
C HIS A 86 0.22 14.62 15.30
N SER A 87 0.68 15.83 14.97
CA SER A 87 2.12 16.12 14.78
C SER A 87 2.91 15.80 16.06
N ASN A 88 4.22 15.56 15.97
CA ASN A 88 5.07 15.31 17.15
C ASN A 88 4.88 16.40 18.22
N ASP A 89 4.83 17.67 17.82
CA ASP A 89 4.63 18.79 18.75
C ASP A 89 3.25 18.76 19.41
N GLN A 90 2.22 18.35 18.65
CA GLN A 90 0.86 18.20 19.17
C GLN A 90 0.77 17.01 20.13
N GLN A 91 1.50 15.92 19.87
CA GLN A 91 1.59 14.78 20.78
C GLN A 91 2.29 15.16 22.08
N GLN A 92 3.40 15.90 22.00
CA GLN A 92 4.11 16.37 23.18
C GLN A 92 3.25 17.33 24.01
N ARG A 93 2.48 18.22 23.37
CA ARG A 93 1.51 19.10 24.07
C ARG A 93 0.40 18.29 24.72
N ALA A 94 -0.18 17.32 24.00
CA ALA A 94 -1.21 16.45 24.55
C ALA A 94 -0.70 15.62 25.73
N GLN A 95 0.51 15.05 25.63
CA GLN A 95 1.15 14.34 26.75
C GLN A 95 1.38 15.27 27.93
N LYS A 96 1.98 16.45 27.73
CA LYS A 96 2.19 17.43 28.80
C LYS A 96 0.89 17.82 29.51
N ASN A 97 -0.18 18.06 28.75
CA ASN A 97 -1.49 18.38 29.31
C ASN A 97 -2.07 17.20 30.10
N LEU A 98 -1.93 15.97 29.59
CA LEU A 98 -2.35 14.76 30.30
C LEU A 98 -1.59 14.64 31.64
N TRP A 99 -0.25 14.73 31.59
CA TRP A 99 0.59 14.67 32.78
C TRP A 99 0.30 15.82 33.74
N SER A 100 -0.08 17.01 33.28
CA SER A 100 -0.47 18.11 34.18
C SER A 100 -1.75 17.82 34.98
N THR A 101 -2.63 16.97 34.43
CA THR A 101 -3.92 16.59 35.04
C THR A 101 -3.79 15.40 36.01
N VAL A 102 -2.72 14.59 35.88
CA VAL A 102 -2.52 13.40 36.71
C VAL A 102 -2.01 13.78 38.12
N PRO A 103 -2.63 13.25 39.21
CA PRO A 103 -2.17 13.47 40.58
C PRO A 103 -0.72 13.01 40.83
N SER A 104 0.02 13.76 41.64
CA SER A 104 1.47 13.59 41.85
C SER A 104 1.87 12.19 42.34
N ASN A 105 1.04 11.61 43.21
CA ASN A 105 1.11 10.24 43.73
C ASN A 105 1.10 9.15 42.64
N PHE A 106 0.33 9.32 41.55
CA PHE A 106 0.34 8.36 40.43
C PHE A 106 1.59 8.48 39.56
N LYS A 107 2.14 9.70 39.43
CA LYS A 107 3.39 9.93 38.67
C LYS A 107 4.58 9.25 39.34
N GLN A 108 4.66 9.34 40.67
CA GLN A 108 5.73 8.72 41.46
C GLN A 108 5.68 7.18 41.38
N LEU A 109 4.47 6.59 41.35
CA LEU A 109 4.25 5.16 41.17
C LEU A 109 4.71 4.66 39.80
N PHE A 110 4.39 5.40 38.73
CA PHE A 110 4.81 5.05 37.36
C PHE A 110 6.34 5.05 37.21
N HIS A 111 7.02 6.09 37.73
CA HIS A 111 8.49 6.17 37.72
C HIS A 111 9.19 5.13 38.59
N ARG A 112 8.49 4.52 39.55
CA ARG A 112 9.02 3.43 40.39
C ARG A 112 8.90 2.06 39.70
N TYR A 113 7.95 1.90 38.77
CA TYR A 113 7.68 0.63 38.09
C TYR A 113 8.53 0.42 36.81
N GLU A 114 9.07 1.49 36.22
CA GLU A 114 9.98 1.42 35.07
C GLU A 114 11.48 1.38 35.45
N ARG A 115 11.79 1.05 36.71
CA ARG A 115 13.15 0.82 37.21
C ARG A 115 13.33 -0.65 37.55
#